data_AF-A0A1H4KPP8-F1
#
_entry.id   AF-A0A1H4KPP8-F1
#
_cell.length_a   1.000
_cell.length_b   1.000
_cell.length_c   1.000
_cell.angle_alpha   90.00
_cell.angle_beta   90.00
_cell.angle_gamma   90.00
#
_symmetry.space_group_name_H-M   'P 1'
#
loop_
_entity.id
_entity.type
_entity.pdbx_description
1 polymer ?
#
loop_
_entity_poly.entity_id
_entity_poly.type
_entity_poly.pdbx_seq_one_letter_code
_entity_poly.pdbx_strand_id
1 'polypeptide(L)'
;MQLINDATASVVEPGSMIHMVSGPTAGQVWRFERVIDHATDGHRVHVTRPHPKLGRIHREYHPRLFGCSVAIDVHWYADKQRLLRGLYVVASQTVLLTLGGIIAWLVAEYGNAEWAGLLAMLGVHADR
;
A
#
# COMPACT_ATOMS: atom_id res chain seq x y z
N MET A 1 -5.19 -14.17 -3.48
CA MET A 1 -4.84 -13.18 -4.52
C MET A 1 -5.21 -13.75 -5.87
N GLN A 2 -5.87 -12.97 -6.70
CA GLN A 2 -6.29 -13.35 -8.04
C GLN A 2 -5.62 -12.42 -9.06
N LEU A 3 -5.20 -12.98 -10.19
CA LEU A 3 -4.75 -12.20 -11.33
C LEU A 3 -5.99 -11.89 -12.19
N ILE A 4 -6.25 -10.63 -12.47
CA ILE A 4 -7.38 -10.17 -13.26
C ILE A 4 -6.86 -9.56 -14.55
N ASN A 5 -7.43 -9.96 -15.68
CA ASN A 5 -7.16 -9.31 -16.96
C ASN A 5 -7.94 -7.98 -17.01
N ASP A 6 -7.24 -6.87 -17.21
CA ASP A 6 -7.84 -5.53 -17.15
C ASP A 6 -8.81 -5.26 -18.31
N ALA A 7 -8.62 -5.91 -19.46
CA ALA A 7 -9.47 -5.72 -20.64
C ALA A 7 -10.80 -6.47 -20.53
N THR A 8 -10.79 -7.66 -19.93
CA THR A 8 -11.97 -8.54 -19.84
C THR A 8 -12.59 -8.58 -18.46
N ALA A 9 -11.95 -7.97 -17.46
CA ALA A 9 -12.30 -8.07 -16.05
C ALA A 9 -12.45 -9.51 -15.54
N SER A 10 -11.82 -10.48 -16.23
CA SER A 10 -11.92 -11.90 -15.89
C SER A 10 -10.71 -12.36 -15.09
N VAL A 11 -10.95 -13.27 -14.15
CA VAL A 11 -9.86 -13.95 -13.42
C VAL A 11 -9.06 -14.83 -14.39
N VAL A 12 -7.74 -14.70 -14.34
CA VAL A 12 -6.80 -15.55 -15.07
C VAL A 12 -6.44 -16.73 -14.17
N GLU A 13 -6.85 -17.93 -14.56
CA GLU A 13 -6.62 -19.13 -13.78
C GLU A 13 -5.15 -19.62 -13.91
N PRO A 14 -4.54 -20.14 -12.84
CA PRO A 14 -3.27 -20.85 -12.90
C PRO A 14 -3.25 -21.90 -14.02
N GLY A 15 -2.15 -21.93 -14.78
CA GLY A 15 -1.98 -22.77 -15.96
C GLY A 15 -2.40 -22.13 -17.28
N SER A 16 -3.08 -20.98 -17.24
CA SER A 16 -3.46 -20.22 -18.44
C SER A 16 -2.25 -19.67 -19.18
N MET A 17 -2.33 -19.59 -20.50
CA MET A 17 -1.32 -18.92 -21.32
C MET A 17 -1.63 -17.43 -21.36
N ILE A 18 -0.67 -16.61 -20.96
CA ILE A 18 -0.76 -15.14 -20.97
C ILE A 18 0.31 -14.54 -21.87
N HIS A 19 -0.05 -13.45 -22.52
CA HIS A 19 0.81 -12.75 -23.48
C HIS A 19 1.35 -11.48 -22.85
N MET A 20 2.65 -11.26 -22.99
CA MET A 20 3.25 -10.01 -22.54
C MET A 20 2.84 -8.89 -23.50
N VAL A 21 2.17 -7.87 -22.98
CA VAL A 21 1.62 -6.73 -23.73
C VAL A 21 2.67 -5.62 -23.89
N SER A 22 3.61 -5.49 -22.94
CA SER A 22 4.61 -4.43 -22.93
C SER A 22 5.99 -4.89 -22.46
N GLY A 23 7.02 -4.09 -22.76
CA GLY A 23 8.41 -4.37 -22.40
C GLY A 23 9.24 -5.02 -23.51
N PRO A 24 10.53 -5.32 -23.25
CA PRO A 24 11.48 -5.80 -24.26
C PRO A 24 11.13 -7.18 -24.82
N THR A 25 10.25 -7.91 -24.14
CA THR A 25 9.79 -9.24 -24.53
C THR A 25 8.28 -9.26 -24.83
N ALA A 26 7.72 -8.12 -25.26
CA ALA A 26 6.33 -8.04 -25.71
C ALA A 26 6.03 -9.06 -26.81
N GLY A 27 4.81 -9.61 -26.81
CA GLY A 27 4.37 -10.69 -27.68
C GLY A 27 4.78 -12.10 -27.21
N GLN A 28 5.70 -12.24 -26.26
CA GLN A 28 6.05 -13.55 -25.72
C GLN A 28 4.90 -14.16 -24.91
N VAL A 29 4.71 -15.46 -25.11
CA VAL A 29 3.69 -16.24 -24.41
C VAL A 29 4.32 -16.97 -23.23
N TRP A 30 3.67 -16.89 -22.08
CA TRP A 30 4.08 -17.53 -20.85
C TRP A 30 2.90 -18.26 -20.22
N ARG A 31 3.16 -19.35 -19.52
CA ARG A 31 2.16 -20.04 -18.68
C ARG A 31 2.14 -19.37 -17.32
N PHE A 32 1.00 -18.84 -16.91
CA PHE A 32 0.79 -18.32 -15.57
C PHE A 32 0.80 -19.47 -14.56
N GLU A 33 1.51 -19.33 -13.44
CA GLU A 33 1.50 -20.35 -12.38
C GLU A 33 0.84 -19.80 -11.11
N ARG A 34 1.27 -18.62 -10.63
CA ARG A 34 0.74 -18.01 -9.41
C ARG A 34 1.17 -16.55 -9.28
N VAL A 35 0.48 -15.80 -8.41
CA VAL A 35 0.93 -14.48 -7.94
C VAL A 35 1.81 -14.67 -6.70
N ILE A 36 2.89 -13.89 -6.61
CA ILE A 36 3.87 -13.90 -5.51
C ILE A 36 3.95 -12.49 -4.93
N ASP A 37 4.05 -12.39 -3.61
CA ASP A 37 4.35 -11.13 -2.92
C ASP A 37 5.83 -10.78 -3.05
N HIS A 38 6.11 -9.56 -3.49
CA HIS A 38 7.45 -9.04 -3.66
C HIS A 38 7.63 -7.79 -2.78
N ALA A 39 8.67 -7.80 -1.94
CA ALA A 39 8.85 -6.80 -0.89
C ALA A 39 8.92 -5.35 -1.38
N THR A 40 9.48 -5.10 -2.56
CA THR A 40 9.63 -3.73 -3.10
C THR A 40 8.49 -3.30 -4.04
N ASP A 41 7.92 -4.23 -4.79
CA ASP A 41 7.04 -3.90 -5.93
C ASP A 41 5.58 -4.30 -5.66
N GLY A 42 5.30 -4.83 -4.46
CA GLY A 42 4.00 -5.36 -4.07
C GLY A 42 3.80 -6.78 -4.56
N HIS A 43 3.44 -6.96 -5.84
CA HIS A 43 3.09 -8.27 -6.39
C HIS A 43 3.77 -8.55 -7.73
N ARG A 44 4.18 -9.80 -7.92
CA ARG A 44 4.72 -10.31 -9.17
C ARG A 44 3.96 -11.54 -9.64
N VAL A 45 3.90 -11.69 -10.96
CA VAL A 45 3.33 -12.86 -11.63
C VAL A 45 4.45 -13.83 -11.90
N HIS A 46 4.37 -15.02 -11.30
CA HIS A 46 5.25 -16.13 -11.61
C HIS A 46 4.75 -16.86 -12.83
N VAL A 47 5.64 -16.98 -13.81
CA VAL A 47 5.31 -17.56 -15.10
C VAL A 47 6.38 -18.55 -15.56
N THR A 48 5.95 -19.51 -16.37
CA THR A 48 6.85 -20.52 -16.94
C THR A 48 6.75 -20.61 -18.45
N ARG A 49 7.84 -21.03 -19.08
CA ARG A 49 7.85 -21.34 -20.51
C ARG A 49 8.75 -22.55 -20.78
N PRO A 50 8.33 -23.50 -21.63
CA PRO A 50 9.24 -24.54 -22.08
C PRO A 50 10.39 -23.94 -22.90
N HIS A 51 11.59 -24.52 -22.74
CA HIS A 51 12.78 -24.17 -23.49
C HIS A 51 13.51 -25.43 -23.93
N PRO A 52 13.85 -25.57 -25.23
CA PRO A 52 14.32 -26.83 -25.81
C PRO A 52 15.61 -27.37 -25.15
N LYS A 53 16.48 -26.49 -24.64
CA LYS A 53 17.74 -26.88 -23.99
C LYS A 53 17.74 -26.82 -22.47
N LEU A 54 16.81 -26.07 -21.88
CA LEU A 54 16.82 -25.74 -20.44
C LEU A 54 15.62 -26.36 -19.69
N GLY A 55 14.80 -27.14 -20.39
CA GLY A 55 13.57 -27.71 -19.83
C GLY A 55 12.50 -26.64 -19.68
N ARG A 56 12.36 -26.06 -18.48
CA ARG A 56 11.35 -25.05 -18.16
C ARG A 56 12.01 -23.82 -17.55
N ILE A 57 11.79 -22.68 -18.17
CA ILE A 57 12.25 -21.38 -17.67
C ILE A 57 11.18 -20.84 -16.74
N HIS A 58 11.60 -20.40 -15.56
CA HIS A 58 10.77 -19.74 -14.56
C HIS A 58 11.17 -18.26 -14.51
N ARG A 59 10.19 -17.36 -14.53
CA ARG A 59 10.42 -15.92 -14.38
C ARG A 59 9.31 -15.25 -13.61
N GLU A 60 9.66 -14.13 -13.00
CA GLU A 60 8.74 -13.28 -12.26
C GLU A 60 8.70 -11.90 -12.92
N TYR A 61 7.49 -11.40 -13.13
CA TYR A 61 7.26 -10.17 -13.84
C TYR A 61 6.19 -9.33 -13.15
N HIS A 62 6.22 -8.02 -13.37
CA HIS A 62 5.16 -7.15 -12.87
C HIS A 62 3.84 -7.42 -13.64
N PRO A 63 2.68 -7.51 -12.98
CA PRO A 63 1.38 -7.82 -13.61
C PRO A 63 1.03 -6.94 -14.82
N ARG A 64 1.34 -5.64 -14.73
CA ARG A 64 1.13 -4.67 -15.83
C ARG A 64 1.80 -5.06 -17.15
N LEU A 65 2.89 -5.84 -17.13
CA LEU A 65 3.51 -6.30 -18.37
C LEU A 65 2.59 -7.21 -19.18
N PHE A 66 1.58 -7.81 -18.56
CA PHE A 66 0.56 -8.66 -19.18
C PHE A 66 -0.80 -7.96 -19.32
N GLY A 67 -0.90 -6.66 -19.02
CA GLY A 67 -2.20 -5.96 -18.98
C GLY A 67 -3.13 -6.54 -17.91
N CYS A 68 -2.55 -7.02 -16.81
CA CYS A 68 -3.27 -7.61 -15.71
C CYS A 68 -3.07 -6.81 -14.42
N SER A 69 -4.08 -6.81 -13.57
CA SER A 69 -4.04 -6.32 -12.19
C SER A 69 -4.15 -7.48 -11.20
N VAL A 70 -3.76 -7.25 -9.95
CA VAL A 70 -3.88 -8.23 -8.87
C VAL A 70 -5.00 -7.78 -7.95
N ALA A 71 -6.04 -8.60 -7.82
CA ALA A 71 -7.03 -8.45 -6.77
C ALA A 71 -6.58 -9.20 -5.52
N ILE A 72 -6.49 -8.47 -4.43
CA ILE A 72 -6.31 -9.04 -3.10
C ILE A 72 -7.70 -9.17 -2.51
N ASP A 73 -8.06 -10.39 -2.12
CA ASP A 73 -9.30 -10.61 -1.40
C ASP A 73 -9.08 -10.05 0.01
N VAL A 74 -9.63 -8.87 0.29
CA VAL A 74 -9.51 -8.23 1.60
C VAL A 74 -10.48 -8.97 2.52
N HIS A 75 -9.96 -9.93 3.28
CA HIS A 75 -10.75 -10.60 4.30
C HIS A 75 -11.05 -9.61 5.43
N TRP A 76 -12.28 -9.09 5.43
CA TRP A 76 -12.81 -8.05 6.34
C TRP A 76 -12.38 -8.21 7.80
N TYR A 77 -12.36 -9.45 8.31
CA TYR A 77 -12.03 -9.73 9.71
C TYR A 77 -10.53 -9.61 10.03
N ALA A 78 -9.65 -9.90 9.07
CA ALA A 78 -8.20 -9.83 9.27
C ALA A 78 -7.68 -8.39 9.27
N ASP A 79 -8.24 -7.54 8.39
CA ASP A 79 -7.76 -6.16 8.21
C ASP A 79 -8.46 -5.11 9.10
N LYS A 80 -9.55 -5.48 9.78
CA LYS A 80 -10.26 -4.57 10.69
C LYS A 80 -9.35 -3.92 11.73
N GLN A 81 -8.45 -4.69 12.36
CA GLN A 81 -7.54 -4.15 13.37
C GLN A 81 -6.51 -3.17 12.79
N ARG A 82 -6.02 -3.43 11.58
CA ARG A 82 -5.07 -2.56 10.89
C ARG A 82 -5.71 -1.23 10.49
N LEU A 83 -6.94 -1.29 9.95
CA LEU A 83 -7.72 -0.11 9.59
C LEU A 83 -8.08 0.73 10.81
N LEU A 84 -8.53 0.11 11.91
CA LEU A 84 -8.82 0.81 13.16
C LEU A 84 -7.59 1.49 13.74
N ARG A 85 -6.41 0.85 13.68
CA ARG A 85 -5.14 1.47 14.12
C ARG A 85 -4.79 2.69 13.27
N GLY A 86 -4.93 2.61 11.95
CA GLY A 86 -4.72 3.75 11.05
C GLY A 86 -5.65 4.92 11.35
N LEU A 87 -6.94 4.63 11.53
CA LEU A 87 -7.96 5.62 11.88
C LEU A 87 -7.68 6.30 13.23
N TYR A 88 -7.24 5.53 14.23
CA TYR A 88 -6.86 6.07 15.54
C TYR A 88 -5.65 7.00 15.45
N VAL A 89 -4.61 6.62 14.69
CA VAL A 89 -3.41 7.46 14.51
C VAL A 89 -3.77 8.76 13.81
N VAL A 90 -4.57 8.72 12.74
CA VAL A 90 -5.01 9.94 12.04
C VAL A 90 -5.84 10.82 12.98
N ALA A 91 -6.83 10.26 13.68
CA ALA A 91 -7.69 11.01 14.59
C ALA A 91 -6.90 11.67 15.73
N SER A 92 -5.98 10.92 16.36
CA SER A 92 -5.11 11.45 17.43
C SER A 92 -4.17 12.55 16.93
N GLN A 93 -3.58 12.40 15.74
CA GLN A 93 -2.77 13.45 15.13
C GLN A 93 -3.58 14.70 14.80
N THR A 94 -4.79 14.55 14.27
CA THR A 94 -5.68 15.69 14.01
C THR A 94 -6.00 16.43 15.30
N VAL A 95 -6.39 15.71 16.37
CA VAL A 95 -6.67 16.33 17.69
C VAL A 95 -5.45 17.06 18.23
N LEU A 96 -4.26 16.44 18.19
CA LEU A 96 -3.02 17.06 18.67
C LEU A 96 -2.65 18.32 17.88
N LEU A 97 -2.76 18.28 16.55
CA LEU A 97 -2.45 19.42 15.70
C LEU A 97 -3.47 20.55 15.88
N THR A 98 -4.75 20.23 16.03
CA THR A 98 -5.79 21.23 16.30
C THR A 98 -5.59 21.88 17.66
N LEU A 99 -5.31 21.09 18.71
CA LEU A 99 -5.03 21.64 20.05
C LEU A 99 -3.76 22.49 20.04
N GLY A 100 -2.68 22.01 19.43
CA GLY A 100 -1.43 22.77 19.29
C GLY A 100 -1.63 24.07 18.51
N GLY A 101 -2.42 24.04 17.43
CA GLY A 101 -2.79 25.21 16.66
C GLY A 101 -3.61 26.23 17.44
N ILE A 102 -4.59 25.77 18.24
CA ILE A 102 -5.37 26.64 19.14
C ILE A 102 -4.46 27.29 20.19
N ILE A 103 -3.58 26.52 20.81
CA ILE A 103 -2.64 27.05 21.82
C ILE A 103 -1.72 28.10 21.18
N ALA A 104 -1.14 27.80 20.01
CA ALA A 104 -0.27 28.74 19.29
C ALA A 104 -1.02 30.02 18.90
N TRP A 105 -2.27 29.91 18.43
CA TRP A 105 -3.12 31.06 18.11
C TRP A 105 -3.41 31.91 19.35
N LEU A 106 -3.79 31.28 20.47
CA LEU A 106 -4.05 31.99 21.74
C LEU A 106 -2.81 32.72 22.27
N VAL A 107 -1.62 32.09 22.17
CA VAL A 107 -0.35 32.73 22.57
C VAL A 107 -0.02 33.92 21.65
N ALA A 108 -0.28 33.80 20.35
CA ALA A 108 -0.03 34.87 19.39
C ALA A 108 -0.99 36.06 19.58
N GLU A 109 -2.26 35.80 19.88
CA GLU A 109 -3.30 36.84 19.98
C GLU A 109 -3.27 37.57 21.34
N TYR A 110 -3.03 36.86 22.45
CA TYR A 110 -3.18 37.40 23.81
C TYR A 110 -1.87 37.52 24.60
N GLY A 111 -0.74 37.02 24.07
CA GLY A 111 0.56 37.09 24.72
C GLY A 111 0.73 36.16 25.93
N ASN A 112 1.98 35.90 26.33
CA ASN A 112 2.34 34.88 27.33
C ASN A 112 1.94 35.21 28.78
N ALA A 113 1.66 36.47 29.12
CA ALA A 113 1.52 36.90 30.52
C ALA A 113 0.21 36.42 31.18
N GLU A 114 -0.88 36.26 30.41
CA GLU A 114 -2.19 35.89 30.95
C GLU A 114 -2.41 34.38 31.08
N TRP A 115 -1.51 33.56 30.51
CA TRP A 115 -1.67 32.10 30.40
C TRP A 115 -0.71 31.28 31.26
N ALA A 116 0.15 31.93 32.06
CA ALA A 116 1.10 31.23 32.93
C ALA A 116 0.42 30.20 33.85
N GLY A 117 -0.79 30.48 34.34
CA GLY A 117 -1.56 29.55 35.16
C GLY A 117 -2.06 28.30 34.40
N LEU A 118 -2.52 28.47 33.15
CA LEU A 118 -3.02 27.36 32.33
C LEU A 118 -1.88 26.49 31.80
N LEU A 119 -0.78 27.11 31.36
CA LEU A 119 0.42 26.41 30.90
C LEU A 119 1.09 25.62 32.03
N ALA A 120 1.11 26.18 33.26
CA ALA A 120 1.57 25.46 34.44
C ALA A 120 0.65 24.27 34.81
N MET A 121 -0.67 24.41 34.67
CA MET A 121 -1.61 23.29 34.88
C MET A 121 -1.42 22.16 33.86
N LEU A 122 -0.96 22.47 32.64
CA LEU A 122 -0.64 21.50 31.59
C LEU A 122 0.82 20.97 31.68
N GLY A 123 1.55 21.33 32.74
CA GLY A 123 2.92 20.84 33.00
C GLY A 123 4.01 21.51 32.15
N VAL A 124 3.69 22.61 31.47
CA VAL A 124 4.67 23.40 30.72
C VAL A 124 5.28 24.43 31.67
N HIS A 125 6.44 24.09 32.25
CA HIS A 125 7.23 25.03 33.04
C HIS A 125 8.29 25.68 32.15
N ALA A 126 8.38 27.01 32.21
CA ALA A 126 9.51 27.72 31.63
C ALA A 126 10.73 27.46 32.52
N ASP A 127 11.62 26.57 32.09
CA ASP A 127 12.95 26.43 32.68
C ASP A 127 13.68 27.77 32.53
N ARG A 128 14.08 28.34 33.66
CA ARG A 128 15.04 29.44 33.74
C ARG A 128 16.44 28.89 33.88
#